data_AF-A0AAW5C8Y1-F1
#
_entry.id   AF-A0AAW5C8Y1-F1
#
_cell.length_a   1.000
_cell.length_b   1.000
_cell.length_c   1.000
_cell.angle_alpha   90.00
_cell.angle_beta   90.00
_cell.angle_gamma   90.00
#
_symmetry.space_group_name_H-M   'P 1'
#
loop_
_entity.id
_entity.type
_entity.pdbx_description
1 polymer ?
#
loop_
_entity_poly.entity_id
_entity_poly.type
_entity_poly.pdbx_seq_one_letter_code
_entity_poly.pdbx_strand_id
1 'polypeptide(L)'
;MMKLKYPICCGLDVHKNVIVATIVITNRDGVSEYRQKSFSTINPDIQKFHNWLIENNCYHVCMESTGKYWIPIFNYLEKDIEVCLTHPKYVKAIKGKKTDKKDSKWIADLYKFDLVRCSFIPPKDFRQLRELARYRFKLVCMKSSEKNRIQNCMTVSNVGIASVLSDPFGKTATEIMSYLLEHTADSIDEKAVRKLIKKGAKAKSDEIIEAIRGCNIETDQAKKLELALGHLEYLDGMITQTEVELYVRIKPYYEFVEFVSTMPGMTELSSTIVLAETGVDMNIFDDARHLCSWCGLSPSNNESAGKKKSVRIAKAGAYLKPMMVQCALAAIKNKKQPYFAIKYGRIKKRRGHKKAIIAIARMMMVCIYHMVSEKKPFTPADYEELMKPQNHVERVVLNENNVFAYLESLGYDSSKLVKRNDN
;
A
#
# COMPACT_ATOMS: atom_id res chain seq x y z
N MET A 1 33.56 -16.89 -6.74
CA MET A 1 33.05 -18.05 -7.51
C MET A 1 31.56 -18.13 -7.29
N MET A 2 30.72 -18.26 -8.34
CA MET A 2 29.28 -18.43 -8.16
C MET A 2 29.01 -19.81 -7.54
N LYS A 3 28.23 -19.87 -6.46
CA LYS A 3 27.89 -21.13 -5.79
C LYS A 3 26.63 -21.72 -6.42
N LEU A 4 26.71 -22.96 -6.91
CA LEU A 4 25.54 -23.68 -7.39
C LEU A 4 24.60 -23.93 -6.20
N LYS A 5 23.36 -23.41 -6.29
CA LYS A 5 22.33 -23.55 -5.24
C LYS A 5 21.30 -24.60 -5.61
N TYR A 6 20.83 -24.60 -6.87
CA TYR A 6 19.85 -25.56 -7.37
C TYR A 6 20.48 -26.39 -8.49
N PRO A 7 20.90 -27.65 -8.23
CA PRO A 7 21.49 -28.52 -9.25
C PRO A 7 20.51 -28.88 -10.37
N ILE A 8 19.22 -28.97 -10.04
CA ILE A 8 18.12 -29.18 -10.98
C ILE A 8 17.10 -28.08 -10.76
N CYS A 9 16.88 -27.24 -11.76
CA CYS A 9 15.83 -26.22 -11.72
C CYS A 9 15.28 -25.92 -13.11
N CYS A 10 14.12 -25.26 -13.18
CA CYS A 10 13.49 -24.87 -14.43
C CYS A 10 13.31 -23.36 -14.52
N GLY A 11 13.64 -22.78 -15.67
CA GLY A 11 13.28 -21.41 -16.03
C GLY A 11 12.08 -21.41 -16.98
N LEU A 12 11.12 -20.54 -16.72
CA LEU A 12 9.89 -20.40 -17.52
C LEU A 12 9.77 -19.01 -18.13
N ASP A 13 9.46 -18.99 -19.42
CA ASP A 13 8.91 -17.83 -20.08
C ASP A 13 7.42 -18.08 -20.36
N VAL A 14 6.57 -17.26 -19.74
CA VAL A 14 5.12 -17.47 -19.68
C VAL A 14 4.40 -16.42 -20.51
N HIS A 15 3.64 -16.88 -21.50
CA HIS A 15 2.78 -16.06 -22.35
C HIS A 15 1.31 -16.43 -22.15
N LYS A 16 0.41 -15.71 -22.82
CA LYS A 16 -1.04 -15.95 -22.72
C LYS A 16 -1.42 -17.40 -23.05
N ASN A 17 -0.85 -17.96 -24.12
CA ASN A 17 -1.26 -19.24 -24.69
C ASN A 17 -0.17 -20.32 -24.60
N VAL A 18 1.05 -19.95 -24.23
CA VAL A 18 2.24 -20.83 -24.30
C VAL A 18 3.10 -20.64 -23.06
N ILE A 19 3.63 -21.75 -22.56
CA ILE A 19 4.65 -21.85 -21.53
C ILE A 19 5.88 -22.43 -22.22
N VAL A 20 6.99 -21.70 -22.22
CA VAL A 20 8.28 -22.22 -22.69
C VAL A 20 9.11 -22.54 -21.46
N ALA A 21 9.41 -23.83 -21.27
CA ALA A 21 10.09 -24.33 -20.10
C ALA A 21 11.48 -24.86 -20.46
N THR A 22 12.49 -24.49 -19.66
CA THR A 22 13.84 -25.03 -19.78
C THR A 22 14.28 -25.58 -18.43
N ILE A 23 14.38 -26.91 -18.31
CA ILE A 23 15.06 -27.56 -17.18
C ILE A 23 16.56 -27.50 -17.44
N VAL A 24 17.31 -27.09 -16.42
CA VAL A 24 18.77 -27.20 -16.38
C VAL A 24 19.16 -28.23 -15.32
N ILE A 25 20.07 -29.14 -15.70
CA ILE A 25 20.66 -30.14 -14.82
C ILE A 25 22.15 -29.89 -14.81
N THR A 26 22.70 -29.50 -13.66
CA THR A 26 24.12 -29.18 -13.50
C THR A 26 24.81 -30.25 -12.66
N ASN A 27 25.86 -30.86 -13.21
CA ASN A 27 26.65 -31.88 -12.52
C ASN A 27 27.65 -31.25 -11.53
N ARG A 28 28.40 -32.09 -10.80
CA ARG A 28 29.39 -31.64 -9.81
C ARG A 28 30.57 -30.86 -10.42
N ASP A 29 30.87 -31.09 -11.69
CA ASP A 29 31.92 -30.40 -12.45
C ASP A 29 31.46 -29.05 -13.02
N GLY A 30 30.19 -28.66 -12.79
CA GLY A 30 29.62 -27.41 -13.27
C GLY A 30 29.11 -27.45 -14.72
N VAL A 31 29.15 -28.61 -15.38
CA VAL A 31 28.60 -28.81 -16.72
C VAL A 31 27.08 -28.88 -16.65
N SER A 32 26.40 -28.09 -17.48
CA SER A 32 24.94 -27.96 -17.49
C SER A 32 24.33 -28.57 -18.75
N GLU A 33 23.38 -29.48 -18.58
CA GLU A 33 22.51 -30.01 -19.63
C GLU A 33 21.15 -29.32 -19.59
N TYR A 34 20.54 -29.13 -20.76
CA TYR A 34 19.27 -28.41 -20.88
C TYR A 34 18.22 -29.27 -21.57
N ARG A 35 17.01 -29.32 -20.99
CA ARG A 35 15.83 -29.94 -21.58
C ARG A 35 14.78 -28.86 -21.79
N GLN A 36 14.41 -28.60 -23.05
CA GLN A 36 13.45 -27.56 -23.41
C GLN A 36 12.17 -28.17 -23.95
N LYS A 37 11.03 -27.69 -23.47
CA LYS A 37 9.71 -28.10 -23.96
C LYS A 37 8.72 -26.94 -23.85
N SER A 38 7.79 -26.89 -24.80
CA SER A 38 6.70 -25.93 -24.79
C SER A 38 5.39 -26.65 -24.45
N PHE A 39 4.55 -25.97 -23.67
CA PHE A 39 3.22 -26.43 -23.28
C PHE A 39 2.23 -25.30 -23.55
N SER A 40 0.96 -25.62 -23.72
CA SER A 40 -0.07 -24.56 -23.72
C SER A 40 -0.50 -24.21 -22.29
N THR A 41 -1.33 -23.18 -22.15
CA THR A 41 -1.82 -22.68 -20.85
C THR A 41 -3.17 -23.26 -20.42
N ILE A 42 -3.68 -24.29 -21.10
CA ILE A 42 -4.90 -25.01 -20.68
C ILE A 42 -4.58 -26.03 -19.59
N ASN A 43 -5.57 -26.34 -18.74
CA ASN A 43 -5.36 -27.18 -17.55
C ASN A 43 -4.71 -28.56 -17.87
N PRO A 44 -5.13 -29.33 -18.90
CA PRO A 44 -4.47 -30.60 -19.22
C PRO A 44 -2.98 -30.46 -19.56
N ASP A 45 -2.59 -29.38 -20.24
CA ASP A 45 -1.19 -29.16 -20.61
C ASP A 45 -0.36 -28.60 -19.44
N ILE A 46 -0.97 -27.83 -18.52
CA ILE A 46 -0.35 -27.48 -17.24
C ILE A 46 -0.07 -28.74 -16.42
N GLN A 47 -1.00 -29.70 -16.41
CA GLN A 47 -0.78 -31.00 -15.77
C GLN A 47 0.35 -31.80 -16.44
N LYS A 48 0.38 -31.87 -17.78
CA LYS A 48 1.51 -32.51 -18.50
C LYS A 48 2.84 -31.81 -18.19
N PHE A 49 2.81 -30.49 -18.04
CA PHE A 49 3.99 -29.71 -17.66
C PHE A 49 4.45 -30.05 -16.24
N HIS A 50 3.55 -30.09 -15.27
CA HIS A 50 3.86 -30.54 -13.90
C HIS A 50 4.42 -31.95 -13.88
N ASN A 51 3.76 -32.91 -14.53
CA ASN A 51 4.24 -34.30 -14.62
C ASN A 51 5.65 -34.36 -15.24
N TRP A 52 5.90 -33.58 -16.29
CA TRP A 52 7.23 -33.48 -16.91
C TRP A 52 8.28 -32.92 -15.94
N LEU A 53 7.94 -31.97 -15.06
CA LEU A 53 8.88 -31.51 -14.02
C LEU A 53 9.21 -32.64 -13.02
N ILE A 54 8.20 -33.36 -12.56
CA ILE A 54 8.36 -34.47 -11.60
C ILE A 54 9.17 -35.62 -12.20
N GLU A 55 8.88 -36.04 -13.43
CA GLU A 55 9.64 -37.06 -14.18
C GLU A 55 11.13 -36.70 -14.31
N ASN A 56 11.46 -35.40 -14.28
CA ASN A 56 12.81 -34.89 -14.38
C ASN A 56 13.44 -34.51 -13.03
N ASN A 57 12.80 -34.88 -11.90
CA ASN A 57 13.22 -34.52 -10.54
C ASN A 57 13.42 -33.00 -10.33
N CYS A 58 12.63 -32.18 -11.02
CA CYS A 58 12.75 -30.73 -10.99
C CYS A 58 11.72 -30.11 -10.05
N TYR A 59 12.14 -29.80 -8.82
CA TYR A 59 11.28 -29.25 -7.76
C TYR A 59 11.45 -27.74 -7.53
N HIS A 60 12.34 -27.08 -8.29
CA HIS A 60 12.54 -25.63 -8.21
C HIS A 60 12.27 -24.99 -9.56
N VAL A 61 11.32 -24.06 -9.61
CA VAL A 61 10.91 -23.37 -10.83
C VAL A 61 11.05 -21.87 -10.65
N CYS A 62 11.65 -21.17 -11.61
CA CYS A 62 11.64 -19.71 -11.67
C CYS A 62 10.89 -19.23 -12.92
N MET A 63 10.03 -18.23 -12.74
CA MET A 63 9.25 -17.65 -13.83
C MET A 63 9.22 -16.12 -13.73
N GLU A 64 9.26 -15.45 -14.88
CA GLU A 64 9.07 -14.00 -14.95
C GLU A 64 7.60 -13.64 -14.64
N SER A 65 7.39 -12.53 -13.93
CA SER A 65 6.07 -11.95 -13.68
C SER A 65 5.47 -11.32 -14.96
N THR A 66 5.03 -12.16 -15.90
CA THR A 66 4.34 -11.74 -17.13
C THR A 66 2.85 -11.54 -16.90
N GLY A 67 2.43 -10.30 -16.60
CA GLY A 67 1.02 -9.96 -16.39
C GLY A 67 0.35 -10.85 -15.33
N LYS A 68 -0.81 -11.43 -15.65
CA LYS A 68 -1.54 -12.39 -14.80
C LYS A 68 -1.34 -13.86 -15.20
N TYR A 69 -0.58 -14.13 -16.25
CA TYR A 69 -0.51 -15.46 -16.87
C TYR A 69 0.30 -16.47 -16.06
N TRP A 70 1.16 -16.00 -15.16
CA TRP A 70 1.87 -16.86 -14.20
C TRP A 70 0.94 -17.47 -13.13
N ILE A 71 -0.22 -16.85 -12.85
CA ILE A 71 -1.09 -17.24 -11.72
C ILE A 71 -1.63 -18.67 -11.87
N PRO A 72 -2.21 -19.09 -13.00
CA PRO A 72 -2.70 -20.46 -13.16
C PRO A 72 -1.59 -21.51 -12.99
N ILE A 73 -0.39 -21.21 -13.46
CA ILE A 73 0.78 -22.08 -13.36
C ILE A 73 1.20 -22.19 -11.89
N PHE A 74 1.38 -21.04 -11.21
CA PHE A 74 1.71 -21.00 -9.80
C PHE A 74 0.68 -21.76 -8.95
N ASN A 75 -0.62 -21.54 -9.18
CA ASN A 75 -1.69 -22.23 -8.45
C ASN A 75 -1.66 -23.75 -8.61
N TYR A 76 -1.20 -24.24 -9.76
CA TYR A 76 -1.07 -25.67 -9.99
C TYR A 76 0.19 -26.24 -9.34
N LEU A 77 1.31 -25.53 -9.45
CA LEU A 77 2.62 -25.98 -9.01
C LEU A 77 2.87 -25.85 -7.50
N GLU A 78 2.25 -24.87 -6.82
CA GLU A 78 2.59 -24.45 -5.44
C GLU A 78 2.48 -25.55 -4.38
N LYS A 79 1.84 -26.69 -4.68
CA LYS A 79 1.70 -27.81 -3.76
C LYS A 79 2.96 -28.67 -3.66
N ASP A 80 3.60 -28.93 -4.79
CA ASP A 80 4.67 -29.93 -4.91
C ASP A 80 6.01 -29.31 -5.32
N ILE A 81 5.99 -28.06 -5.80
CA ILE A 81 7.13 -27.40 -6.44
C ILE A 81 7.33 -26.02 -5.83
N GLU A 82 8.59 -25.70 -5.50
CA GLU A 82 8.99 -24.37 -5.06
C GLU A 82 9.06 -23.42 -6.26
N VAL A 83 8.17 -22.44 -6.30
CA VAL A 83 8.05 -21.50 -7.40
C VAL A 83 8.57 -20.11 -7.02
N CYS A 84 9.65 -19.67 -7.66
CA CYS A 84 10.20 -18.33 -7.57
C CYS A 84 9.66 -17.44 -8.71
N LEU A 85 8.71 -16.56 -8.39
CA LEU A 85 8.28 -15.51 -9.33
C LEU A 85 9.24 -14.32 -9.27
N THR A 86 9.82 -13.90 -10.39
CA THR A 86 10.80 -12.79 -10.41
C THR A 86 10.32 -11.60 -11.24
N HIS A 87 10.77 -10.41 -10.85
CA HIS A 87 10.42 -9.18 -11.57
C HIS A 87 11.23 -9.08 -12.88
N PRO A 88 10.62 -8.73 -14.03
CA PRO A 88 11.26 -8.63 -15.35
C PRO A 88 12.60 -7.90 -15.37
N LYS A 89 12.71 -6.83 -14.59
CA LYS A 89 13.93 -6.04 -14.42
C LYS A 89 15.17 -6.86 -14.04
N TYR A 90 15.03 -7.93 -13.26
CA TYR A 90 16.15 -8.73 -12.75
C TYR A 90 16.55 -9.88 -13.67
N VAL A 91 15.66 -10.30 -14.57
CA VAL A 91 15.90 -11.39 -15.52
C VAL A 91 16.01 -10.92 -16.97
N LYS A 92 16.08 -9.60 -17.18
CA LYS A 92 16.08 -9.02 -18.52
C LYS A 92 17.33 -9.45 -19.30
N ALA A 93 17.13 -10.19 -20.39
CA ALA A 93 18.18 -10.58 -21.31
C ALA A 93 18.77 -9.37 -22.08
N ILE A 94 19.97 -9.56 -22.65
CA ILE A 94 20.66 -8.56 -23.47
C ILE A 94 19.80 -8.17 -24.67
N LYS A 95 19.65 -6.86 -24.89
CA LYS A 95 18.82 -6.29 -25.98
C LYS A 95 19.26 -6.84 -27.34
N GLY A 96 18.30 -7.27 -28.16
CA GLY A 96 18.54 -7.73 -29.54
C GLY A 96 18.83 -9.22 -29.71
N LYS A 97 18.93 -10.01 -28.62
CA LYS A 97 19.15 -11.48 -28.68
C LYS A 97 17.99 -12.31 -28.11
N LYS A 98 16.82 -11.70 -27.93
CA LYS A 98 15.66 -12.24 -27.22
C LYS A 98 14.89 -13.26 -28.08
N THR A 99 14.66 -14.46 -27.56
CA THR A 99 13.66 -15.43 -28.05
C THR A 99 13.11 -16.20 -26.85
N ASP A 100 11.85 -16.65 -26.88
CA ASP A 100 11.22 -17.30 -25.71
C ASP A 100 12.01 -18.52 -25.18
N LYS A 101 12.63 -19.29 -26.10
CA LYS A 101 13.53 -20.41 -25.75
C LYS A 101 14.83 -19.94 -25.09
N LYS A 102 15.38 -18.81 -25.50
CA LYS A 102 16.59 -18.24 -24.88
C LYS A 102 16.26 -17.60 -23.53
N ASP A 103 15.07 -17.01 -23.39
CA ASP A 103 14.64 -16.36 -22.16
C ASP A 103 14.40 -17.38 -21.04
N SER A 104 13.65 -18.45 -21.31
CA SER A 104 13.47 -19.55 -20.35
C SER A 104 14.80 -20.18 -19.92
N LYS A 105 15.74 -20.37 -20.86
CA LYS A 105 17.10 -20.84 -20.55
C LYS A 105 17.86 -19.84 -19.68
N TRP A 106 17.82 -18.56 -20.02
CA TRP A 106 18.48 -17.49 -19.27
C TRP A 106 17.97 -17.39 -17.83
N ILE A 107 16.65 -17.51 -17.64
CA ILE A 107 16.04 -17.56 -16.31
C ILE A 107 16.57 -18.76 -15.52
N ALA A 108 16.66 -19.94 -16.13
CA ALA A 108 17.21 -21.14 -15.49
C ALA A 108 18.69 -20.95 -15.08
N ASP A 109 19.49 -20.35 -15.96
CA ASP A 109 20.91 -20.07 -15.71
C ASP A 109 21.15 -19.06 -14.58
N LEU A 110 20.28 -18.06 -14.45
CA LEU A 110 20.34 -17.14 -13.30
C LEU A 110 19.85 -17.82 -12.02
N TYR A 111 18.78 -18.62 -12.11
CA TYR A 111 18.14 -19.21 -10.95
C TYR A 111 19.03 -20.26 -10.27
N LYS A 112 19.70 -21.14 -11.04
CA LYS A 112 20.57 -22.20 -10.48
C LYS A 112 21.67 -21.69 -9.55
N PHE A 113 22.09 -20.44 -9.72
CA PHE A 113 23.10 -19.75 -8.90
C PHE A 113 22.50 -18.75 -7.89
N ASP A 114 21.18 -18.74 -7.70
CA ASP A 114 20.46 -17.82 -6.79
C ASP A 114 20.64 -16.33 -7.14
N LEU A 115 20.85 -16.01 -8.42
CA LEU A 115 21.08 -14.64 -8.89
C LEU A 115 19.78 -13.86 -9.14
N VAL A 116 18.63 -14.47 -8.86
CA VAL A 116 17.30 -13.86 -8.99
C VAL A 116 16.68 -13.64 -7.63
N ARG A 117 16.00 -12.50 -7.47
CA ARG A 117 15.22 -12.21 -6.26
C ARG A 117 13.78 -12.63 -6.48
N CYS A 118 13.27 -13.55 -5.66
CA CYS A 118 11.87 -13.92 -5.68
C CYS A 118 10.98 -12.78 -5.17
N SER A 119 9.84 -12.60 -5.82
CA SER A 119 8.80 -11.66 -5.45
C SER A 119 7.94 -12.27 -4.36
N PHE A 120 7.48 -11.43 -3.41
CA PHE A 120 6.60 -11.89 -2.36
C PHE A 120 5.23 -12.31 -2.92
N ILE A 121 4.89 -13.59 -2.75
CA ILE A 121 3.57 -14.16 -2.99
C ILE A 121 3.02 -14.65 -1.64
N PRO A 122 1.91 -14.10 -1.14
CA PRO A 122 1.31 -14.56 0.10
C PRO A 122 0.79 -15.99 0.00
N PRO A 123 0.53 -16.61 1.16
CA PRO A 123 -0.32 -17.78 1.25
C PRO A 123 -1.69 -17.58 0.56
N LYS A 124 -2.32 -18.70 0.17
CA LYS A 124 -3.50 -18.71 -0.71
C LYS A 124 -4.69 -17.89 -0.18
N ASP A 125 -4.96 -17.99 1.11
CA ASP A 125 -5.98 -17.21 1.81
C ASP A 125 -5.73 -15.69 1.75
N PHE A 126 -4.49 -15.25 1.99
CA PHE A 126 -4.10 -13.85 1.85
C PHE A 126 -4.12 -13.38 0.39
N ARG A 127 -3.81 -14.26 -0.58
CA ARG A 127 -4.00 -13.93 -2.00
C ARG A 127 -5.46 -13.66 -2.33
N GLN A 128 -6.39 -14.46 -1.81
CA GLN A 128 -7.83 -14.25 -2.00
C GLN A 128 -8.30 -12.93 -1.35
N LEU A 129 -7.88 -12.68 -0.11
CA LEU A 129 -8.14 -11.41 0.59
C LEU A 129 -7.60 -10.21 -0.19
N ARG A 130 -6.36 -10.31 -0.68
CA ARG A 130 -5.71 -9.27 -1.47
C ARG A 130 -6.49 -8.92 -2.73
N GLU A 131 -6.96 -9.92 -3.48
CA GLU A 131 -7.73 -9.68 -4.69
C GLU A 131 -9.04 -8.95 -4.40
N LEU A 132 -9.75 -9.32 -3.32
CA LEU A 132 -10.96 -8.61 -2.88
C LEU A 132 -10.65 -7.18 -2.41
N ALA A 133 -9.57 -6.98 -1.65
CA ALA A 133 -9.16 -5.66 -1.19
C ALA A 133 -8.79 -4.73 -2.35
N ARG A 134 -8.10 -5.28 -3.37
CA ARG A 134 -7.77 -4.55 -4.62
C ARG A 134 -9.00 -4.27 -5.45
N TYR A 135 -9.96 -5.19 -5.52
CA TYR A 135 -11.22 -4.98 -6.21
C TYR A 135 -12.05 -3.87 -5.54
N ARG A 136 -12.17 -3.90 -4.21
CA ARG A 136 -12.77 -2.82 -3.42
C ARG A 136 -12.13 -1.47 -3.75
N PHE A 137 -10.79 -1.40 -3.80
CA PHE A 137 -10.09 -0.18 -4.18
C PHE A 137 -10.51 0.32 -5.57
N LYS A 138 -10.69 -0.57 -6.56
CA LYS A 138 -11.17 -0.19 -7.89
C LYS A 138 -12.60 0.35 -7.85
N LEU A 139 -13.50 -0.28 -7.10
CA LEU A 139 -14.88 0.21 -6.93
C LEU A 139 -14.91 1.61 -6.29
N VAL A 140 -14.07 1.86 -5.28
CA VAL A 140 -13.94 3.20 -4.67
C VAL A 140 -13.43 4.23 -5.69
N CYS A 141 -12.48 3.86 -6.55
CA CYS A 141 -12.03 4.74 -7.64
C CYS A 141 -13.14 5.01 -8.66
N MET A 142 -13.94 4.01 -9.02
CA MET A 142 -15.10 4.17 -9.91
C MET A 142 -16.13 5.10 -9.27
N LYS A 143 -16.43 4.93 -7.98
CA LYS A 143 -17.33 5.82 -7.24
C LYS A 143 -16.82 7.26 -7.24
N SER A 144 -15.51 7.45 -7.09
CA SER A 144 -14.89 8.79 -7.17
C SER A 144 -15.02 9.39 -8.58
N SER A 145 -14.92 8.56 -9.62
CA SER A 145 -15.17 8.98 -10.99
C SER A 145 -16.63 9.40 -11.21
N GLU A 146 -17.62 8.67 -10.68
CA GLU A 146 -19.02 9.07 -10.77
C GLU A 146 -19.31 10.38 -10.03
N LYS A 147 -18.74 10.56 -8.84
CA LYS A 147 -18.80 11.86 -8.14
C LYS A 147 -18.28 13.00 -9.01
N ASN A 148 -17.15 12.82 -9.68
CA ASN A 148 -16.61 13.84 -10.58
C ASN A 148 -17.53 14.12 -11.78
N ARG A 149 -18.22 13.09 -12.32
CA ARG A 149 -19.20 13.29 -13.39
C ARG A 149 -20.42 14.10 -12.92
N ILE A 150 -20.97 13.75 -11.75
CA ILE A 150 -22.08 14.49 -11.12
C ILE A 150 -21.67 15.95 -10.88
N GLN A 151 -20.48 16.17 -10.32
CA GLN A 151 -19.91 17.50 -10.11
C GLN A 151 -19.83 18.31 -11.41
N ASN A 152 -19.38 17.68 -12.50
CA ASN A 152 -19.30 18.35 -13.80
C ASN A 152 -20.68 18.70 -14.36
N CYS A 153 -21.67 17.80 -14.25
CA CYS A 153 -23.04 18.07 -14.66
C CYS A 153 -23.64 19.24 -13.88
N MET A 154 -23.45 19.27 -12.55
CA MET A 154 -23.86 20.42 -11.73
C MET A 154 -23.23 21.73 -12.21
N THR A 155 -21.93 21.74 -12.48
CA THR A 155 -21.24 22.94 -12.99
C THR A 155 -21.79 23.39 -14.34
N VAL A 156 -22.02 22.46 -15.27
CA VAL A 156 -22.57 22.78 -16.60
C VAL A 156 -24.00 23.35 -16.50
N SER A 157 -24.78 22.89 -15.53
CA SER A 157 -26.15 23.34 -15.29
C SER A 157 -26.27 24.57 -14.38
N ASN A 158 -25.16 25.25 -14.09
CA ASN A 158 -25.11 26.40 -13.17
C ASN A 158 -25.63 26.09 -11.74
N VAL A 159 -25.47 24.85 -11.28
CA VAL A 159 -25.80 24.44 -9.91
C VAL A 159 -24.56 24.64 -9.04
N GLY A 160 -24.48 25.79 -8.37
CA GLY A 160 -23.32 26.24 -7.60
C GLY A 160 -23.14 25.64 -6.20
N ILE A 161 -23.87 24.58 -5.83
CA ILE A 161 -23.93 24.07 -4.45
C ILE A 161 -22.53 23.73 -3.87
N ALA A 162 -21.61 23.28 -4.72
CA ALA A 162 -20.26 22.90 -4.31
C ALA A 162 -19.34 24.08 -3.93
N SER A 163 -19.70 25.33 -4.26
CA SER A 163 -18.98 26.52 -3.79
C SER A 163 -19.39 26.89 -2.36
N VAL A 164 -20.62 26.52 -1.96
CA VAL A 164 -21.21 26.89 -0.66
C VAL A 164 -21.02 25.78 0.38
N LEU A 165 -21.25 24.53 -0.02
CA LEU A 165 -21.15 23.37 0.86
C LEU A 165 -19.74 22.76 0.84
N SER A 166 -19.23 22.40 2.02
CA SER A 166 -17.92 21.73 2.15
C SER A 166 -17.92 20.29 1.59
N ASP A 167 -19.10 19.65 1.57
CA ASP A 167 -19.31 18.33 0.98
C ASP A 167 -20.46 18.40 -0.04
N PRO A 168 -20.17 18.43 -1.36
CA PRO A 168 -21.18 18.51 -2.41
C PRO A 168 -21.96 17.20 -2.61
N PHE A 169 -21.65 16.15 -1.84
CA PHE A 169 -22.38 14.88 -1.85
C PHE A 169 -22.97 14.54 -0.47
N GLY A 170 -23.01 15.51 0.44
CA GLY A 170 -23.63 15.34 1.75
C GLY A 170 -25.16 15.34 1.65
N LYS A 171 -25.84 14.92 2.72
CA LYS A 171 -27.32 14.78 2.75
C LYS A 171 -28.08 16.00 2.21
N THR A 172 -27.69 17.22 2.62
CA THR A 172 -28.32 18.45 2.11
C THR A 172 -28.13 18.59 0.60
N ALA A 173 -26.92 18.38 0.08
CA ALA A 173 -26.64 18.50 -1.35
C ALA A 173 -27.43 17.45 -2.15
N THR A 174 -27.47 16.21 -1.67
CA THR A 174 -28.21 15.12 -2.32
C THR A 174 -29.71 15.40 -2.38
N GLU A 175 -30.34 15.82 -1.28
CA GLU A 175 -31.77 16.13 -1.28
C GLU A 175 -32.11 17.31 -2.21
N ILE A 176 -31.25 18.35 -2.25
CA ILE A 176 -31.44 19.47 -3.18
C ILE A 176 -31.26 19.02 -4.63
N MET A 177 -30.24 18.20 -4.93
CA MET A 177 -30.04 17.65 -6.28
C MET A 177 -31.23 16.82 -6.74
N SER A 178 -31.78 15.96 -5.88
CA SER A 178 -32.99 15.18 -6.19
C SER A 178 -34.17 16.10 -6.48
N TYR A 179 -34.39 17.13 -5.63
CA TYR A 179 -35.45 18.11 -5.86
C TYR A 179 -35.30 18.84 -7.22
N LEU A 180 -34.08 19.28 -7.55
CA LEU A 180 -33.80 19.95 -8.83
C LEU A 180 -34.01 19.04 -10.04
N LEU A 181 -33.73 17.74 -9.91
CA LEU A 181 -33.96 16.74 -10.98
C LEU A 181 -35.45 16.41 -11.16
N GLU A 182 -36.25 16.49 -10.10
CA GLU A 182 -37.71 16.30 -10.18
C GLU A 182 -38.44 17.53 -10.75
N HIS A 183 -37.85 18.71 -10.59
CA HIS A 183 -38.46 20.01 -10.92
C HIS A 183 -37.66 20.77 -12.00
N THR A 184 -37.06 20.07 -12.96
CA THR A 184 -36.19 20.69 -13.98
C THR A 184 -36.90 21.71 -14.87
N ALA A 185 -38.23 21.63 -14.99
CA ALA A 185 -39.05 22.52 -15.82
C ALA A 185 -39.78 23.61 -15.02
N ASP A 186 -39.68 23.59 -13.69
CA ASP A 186 -40.44 24.48 -12.81
C ASP A 186 -39.57 25.61 -12.24
N SER A 187 -40.21 26.72 -11.87
CA SER A 187 -39.56 27.72 -11.03
C SER A 187 -39.26 27.12 -9.65
N ILE A 188 -38.00 27.19 -9.21
CA ILE A 188 -37.54 26.67 -7.92
C ILE A 188 -38.38 27.25 -6.77
N ASP A 189 -39.05 26.41 -5.98
CA ASP A 189 -39.70 26.82 -4.73
C ASP A 189 -38.65 26.95 -3.62
N GLU A 190 -38.24 28.19 -3.35
CA GLU A 190 -37.26 28.49 -2.29
C GLU A 190 -37.72 27.96 -0.92
N LYS A 191 -39.03 27.95 -0.61
CA LYS A 191 -39.52 27.43 0.68
C LYS A 191 -39.37 25.91 0.76
N ALA A 192 -39.59 25.20 -0.34
CA ALA A 192 -39.35 23.76 -0.42
C ALA A 192 -37.86 23.45 -0.22
N VAL A 193 -36.97 24.13 -0.96
CA VAL A 193 -35.51 23.93 -0.83
C VAL A 193 -35.03 24.22 0.59
N ARG A 194 -35.50 25.30 1.22
CA ARG A 194 -35.13 25.64 2.62
C ARG A 194 -35.50 24.56 3.62
N LYS A 195 -36.56 23.78 3.38
CA LYS A 195 -36.96 22.64 4.24
C LYS A 195 -36.00 21.45 4.11
N LEU A 196 -35.36 21.28 2.96
CA LEU A 196 -34.37 20.21 2.72
C LEU A 196 -33.02 20.50 3.40
N ILE A 197 -32.74 21.76 3.73
CA ILE A 197 -31.48 22.18 4.36
C ILE A 197 -31.39 21.67 5.80
N LYS A 198 -30.47 20.72 6.02
CA LYS A 198 -30.22 20.15 7.35
C LYS A 198 -29.53 21.15 8.29
N LYS A 199 -29.66 20.92 9.60
CA LYS A 199 -29.18 21.80 10.69
C LYS A 199 -27.75 22.34 10.48
N GLY A 200 -26.82 21.49 10.02
CA GLY A 200 -25.42 21.87 9.80
C GLY A 200 -25.16 22.87 8.66
N ALA A 201 -26.12 23.06 7.75
CA ALA A 201 -26.01 23.96 6.61
C ALA A 201 -27.00 25.16 6.69
N LYS A 202 -27.83 25.24 7.74
CA LYS A 202 -28.84 26.29 7.88
C LYS A 202 -28.26 27.71 7.90
N ALA A 203 -27.06 27.89 8.46
CA ALA A 203 -26.38 29.17 8.47
C ALA A 203 -26.04 29.70 7.06
N LYS A 204 -25.99 28.81 6.07
CA LYS A 204 -25.72 29.13 4.66
C LYS A 204 -26.98 29.03 3.79
N SER A 205 -28.16 29.06 4.41
CA SER A 205 -29.41 28.81 3.68
C SER A 205 -29.62 29.79 2.53
N ASP A 206 -29.33 31.07 2.73
CA ASP A 206 -29.50 32.09 1.69
C ASP A 206 -28.46 31.90 0.57
N GLU A 207 -27.19 31.67 0.92
CA GLU A 207 -26.13 31.36 -0.04
C GLU A 207 -26.45 30.14 -0.90
N ILE A 208 -27.06 29.10 -0.32
CA ILE A 208 -27.47 27.89 -1.05
C ILE A 208 -28.55 28.22 -2.08
N ILE A 209 -29.55 29.03 -1.70
CA ILE A 209 -30.62 29.45 -2.62
C ILE A 209 -30.06 30.30 -3.75
N GLU A 210 -29.19 31.27 -3.44
CA GLU A 210 -28.52 32.07 -4.47
C GLU A 210 -27.67 31.19 -5.41
N ALA A 211 -27.00 30.17 -4.87
CA ALA A 211 -26.15 29.28 -5.67
C ALA A 211 -26.92 28.36 -6.63
N ILE A 212 -28.23 28.17 -6.43
CA ILE A 212 -29.09 27.40 -7.34
C ILE A 212 -30.05 28.29 -8.15
N ARG A 213 -30.14 29.59 -7.81
CA ARG A 213 -31.02 30.51 -8.51
C ARG A 213 -30.58 30.65 -9.96
N GLY A 214 -31.53 30.47 -10.88
CA GLY A 214 -31.26 30.52 -12.32
C GLY A 214 -30.48 29.32 -12.85
N CYS A 215 -30.37 28.22 -12.09
CA CYS A 215 -29.84 26.98 -12.64
C CYS A 215 -30.75 26.46 -13.76
N ASN A 216 -30.16 25.85 -14.79
CA ASN A 216 -30.88 25.24 -15.89
C ASN A 216 -30.29 23.86 -16.17
N ILE A 217 -31.05 22.81 -15.90
CA ILE A 217 -30.64 21.43 -16.12
C ILE A 217 -31.27 20.96 -17.43
N GLU A 218 -30.51 21.08 -18.52
CA GLU A 218 -30.90 20.55 -19.83
C GLU A 218 -31.11 19.03 -19.79
N THR A 219 -31.94 18.52 -20.70
CA THR A 219 -32.36 17.10 -20.74
C THR A 219 -31.19 16.11 -20.83
N ASP A 220 -30.10 16.47 -21.52
CA ASP A 220 -28.91 15.63 -21.62
C ASP A 220 -28.15 15.55 -20.28
N GLN A 221 -28.10 16.65 -19.52
CA GLN A 221 -27.46 16.71 -18.20
C GLN A 221 -28.33 16.01 -17.16
N ALA A 222 -29.65 16.20 -17.20
CA ALA A 222 -30.60 15.47 -16.34
C ALA A 222 -30.43 13.96 -16.51
N LYS A 223 -30.35 13.47 -17.76
CA LYS A 223 -30.17 12.03 -18.02
C LYS A 223 -28.80 11.52 -17.54
N LYS A 224 -27.72 12.30 -17.71
CA LYS A 224 -26.39 11.93 -17.20
C LYS A 224 -26.38 11.87 -15.67
N LEU A 225 -27.03 12.82 -14.99
CA LEU A 225 -27.14 12.86 -13.54
C LEU A 225 -27.91 11.65 -13.01
N GLU A 226 -29.07 11.33 -13.59
CA GLU A 226 -29.87 10.15 -13.27
C GLU A 226 -29.02 8.86 -13.33
N LEU A 227 -28.34 8.64 -14.46
CA LEU A 227 -27.50 7.45 -14.65
C LEU A 227 -26.30 7.41 -13.69
N ALA A 228 -25.64 8.55 -13.46
CA ALA A 228 -24.48 8.63 -12.57
C ALA A 228 -24.86 8.40 -11.10
N LEU A 229 -26.02 8.91 -10.67
CA LEU A 229 -26.57 8.67 -9.33
C LEU A 229 -26.94 7.20 -9.14
N GLY A 230 -27.66 6.60 -10.09
CA GLY A 230 -27.98 5.17 -10.03
C GLY A 230 -26.74 4.27 -9.99
N HIS A 231 -25.69 4.62 -10.76
CA HIS A 231 -24.42 3.89 -10.70
C HIS A 231 -23.70 4.10 -9.37
N LEU A 232 -23.76 5.30 -8.77
CA LEU A 232 -23.17 5.57 -7.46
C LEU A 232 -23.76 4.67 -6.37
N GLU A 233 -25.09 4.52 -6.34
CA GLU A 233 -25.79 3.63 -5.41
C GLU A 233 -25.43 2.16 -5.63
N TYR A 234 -25.38 1.73 -6.89
CA TYR A 234 -24.94 0.38 -7.25
C TYR A 234 -23.51 0.09 -6.77
N LEU A 235 -22.59 1.03 -7.01
CA LEU A 235 -21.19 0.92 -6.54
C LEU A 235 -21.10 0.83 -5.02
N ASP A 236 -21.95 1.55 -4.28
CA ASP A 236 -22.00 1.46 -2.82
C ASP A 236 -22.46 0.09 -2.33
N GLY A 237 -23.46 -0.50 -2.99
CA GLY A 237 -23.85 -1.88 -2.76
C GLY A 237 -22.69 -2.86 -2.99
N MET A 238 -21.98 -2.72 -4.11
CA MET A 238 -20.83 -3.59 -4.43
C MET A 238 -19.67 -3.44 -3.45
N ILE A 239 -19.36 -2.21 -3.02
CA ILE A 239 -18.31 -1.94 -2.02
C ILE A 239 -18.69 -2.63 -0.72
N THR A 240 -19.92 -2.46 -0.26
CA THR A 240 -20.42 -3.07 1.00
C THR A 240 -20.33 -4.59 0.95
N GLN A 241 -20.81 -5.21 -0.14
CA GLN A 241 -20.71 -6.67 -0.31
C GLN A 241 -19.26 -7.15 -0.31
N THR A 242 -18.35 -6.41 -0.95
CA THR A 242 -16.92 -6.75 -0.95
C THR A 242 -16.30 -6.61 0.44
N GLU A 243 -16.71 -5.61 1.23
CA GLU A 243 -16.24 -5.41 2.60
C GLU A 243 -16.72 -6.51 3.54
N VAL A 244 -17.99 -6.92 3.45
CA VAL A 244 -18.52 -8.08 4.20
C VAL A 244 -17.66 -9.32 3.92
N GLU A 245 -17.36 -9.54 2.64
CA GLU A 245 -16.63 -10.72 2.18
C GLU A 245 -15.14 -10.70 2.59
N LEU A 246 -14.56 -9.51 2.79
CA LEU A 246 -13.26 -9.32 3.43
C LEU A 246 -13.30 -9.73 4.90
N TYR A 247 -14.32 -9.30 5.65
CA TYR A 247 -14.47 -9.63 7.07
C TYR A 247 -14.68 -11.13 7.30
N VAL A 248 -15.48 -11.78 6.44
CA VAL A 248 -15.68 -13.24 6.51
C VAL A 248 -14.36 -13.98 6.35
N ARG A 249 -13.52 -13.59 5.38
CA ARG A 249 -12.25 -14.28 5.12
C ARG A 249 -11.13 -13.95 6.09
N ILE A 250 -11.10 -12.75 6.65
CA ILE A 250 -10.06 -12.37 7.62
C ILE A 250 -10.33 -12.93 9.02
N LYS A 251 -11.55 -13.46 9.28
CA LYS A 251 -11.97 -13.98 10.59
C LYS A 251 -10.95 -14.92 11.27
N PRO A 252 -10.29 -15.88 10.58
CA PRO A 252 -9.28 -16.73 11.22
C PRO A 252 -8.05 -15.97 11.76
N TYR A 253 -7.83 -14.74 11.26
CA TYR A 253 -6.70 -13.87 11.59
C TYR A 253 -7.15 -12.59 12.31
N TYR A 254 -8.37 -12.58 12.86
CA TYR A 254 -8.98 -11.36 13.41
C TYR A 254 -8.19 -10.77 14.59
N GLU A 255 -7.45 -11.59 15.36
CA GLU A 255 -6.55 -11.12 16.42
C GLU A 255 -5.57 -10.04 15.91
N PHE A 256 -5.05 -10.20 14.69
CA PHE A 256 -4.13 -9.23 14.08
C PHE A 256 -4.85 -7.95 13.65
N VAL A 257 -6.11 -8.05 13.23
CA VAL A 257 -6.96 -6.90 12.91
C VAL A 257 -7.21 -6.08 14.18
N GLU A 258 -7.51 -6.74 15.30
CA GLU A 258 -7.69 -6.10 16.60
C GLU A 258 -6.42 -5.36 17.01
N PHE A 259 -5.25 -6.00 16.96
CA PHE A 259 -3.98 -5.34 17.27
C PHE A 259 -3.76 -4.11 16.39
N VAL A 260 -3.80 -4.26 15.07
CA VAL A 260 -3.51 -3.17 14.12
C VAL A 260 -4.52 -2.01 14.24
N SER A 261 -5.79 -2.31 14.54
CA SER A 261 -6.83 -1.30 14.69
C SER A 261 -6.69 -0.44 15.96
N THR A 262 -5.92 -0.88 16.96
CA THR A 262 -5.59 -0.03 18.13
C THR A 262 -4.69 1.17 17.77
N MET A 263 -4.03 1.15 16.60
CA MET A 263 -3.17 2.23 16.17
C MET A 263 -4.00 3.45 15.72
N PRO A 264 -3.71 4.67 16.21
CA PRO A 264 -4.47 5.85 15.83
C PRO A 264 -4.44 6.09 14.31
N GLY A 265 -5.62 6.29 13.73
CA GLY A 265 -5.81 6.46 12.29
C GLY A 265 -6.09 5.17 11.52
N MET A 266 -6.10 4.01 12.19
CA MET A 266 -6.55 2.73 11.63
C MET A 266 -7.98 2.42 12.07
N THR A 267 -8.72 1.77 11.19
CA THR A 267 -10.00 1.10 11.48
C THR A 267 -9.84 -0.40 11.28
N GLU A 268 -10.81 -1.20 11.68
CA GLU A 268 -10.82 -2.65 11.36
C GLU A 268 -10.72 -2.90 9.85
N LEU A 269 -11.44 -2.11 9.05
CA LEU A 269 -11.38 -2.21 7.59
C LEU A 269 -10.00 -1.88 7.03
N SER A 270 -9.38 -0.77 7.45
CA SER A 270 -8.05 -0.40 6.96
C SER A 270 -7.00 -1.41 7.42
N SER A 271 -7.13 -1.94 8.63
CA SER A 271 -6.29 -3.01 9.17
C SER A 271 -6.41 -4.29 8.34
N THR A 272 -7.64 -4.70 8.03
CA THR A 272 -7.94 -5.85 7.16
C THR A 272 -7.31 -5.67 5.77
N ILE A 273 -7.44 -4.49 5.16
CA ILE A 273 -6.86 -4.21 3.83
C ILE A 273 -5.33 -4.23 3.86
N VAL A 274 -4.71 -3.71 4.94
CA VAL A 274 -3.24 -3.76 5.09
C VAL A 274 -2.78 -5.21 5.23
N LEU A 275 -3.41 -5.98 6.11
CA LEU A 275 -3.08 -7.39 6.33
C LEU A 275 -3.35 -8.25 5.08
N ALA A 276 -4.36 -7.93 4.29
CA ALA A 276 -4.59 -8.58 2.99
C ALA A 276 -3.38 -8.39 2.03
N GLU A 277 -2.71 -7.25 2.08
CA GLU A 277 -1.52 -7.00 1.26
C GLU A 277 -0.26 -7.61 1.88
N THR A 278 -0.07 -7.56 3.20
CA THR A 278 1.19 -7.99 3.84
C THR A 278 1.21 -9.45 4.26
N GLY A 279 0.07 -10.04 4.58
CA GLY A 279 0.01 -11.25 5.40
C GLY A 279 0.20 -10.96 6.89
N VAL A 280 0.17 -12.03 7.69
CA VAL A 280 0.41 -12.02 9.15
C VAL A 280 1.77 -12.60 9.55
N ASP A 281 2.49 -13.22 8.62
CA ASP A 281 3.88 -13.63 8.84
C ASP A 281 4.81 -12.51 8.35
N MET A 282 5.54 -11.90 9.27
CA MET A 282 6.48 -10.82 8.98
C MET A 282 7.89 -11.31 8.65
N ASN A 283 8.20 -12.60 8.86
CA ASN A 283 9.51 -13.19 8.56
C ASN A 283 9.82 -13.22 7.06
N ILE A 284 8.80 -13.06 6.22
CA ILE A 284 8.93 -12.87 4.77
C ILE A 284 9.73 -11.61 4.40
N PHE A 285 9.86 -10.65 5.34
CA PHE A 285 10.66 -9.45 5.18
C PHE A 285 11.84 -9.50 6.13
N ASP A 286 13.04 -9.23 5.60
CA ASP A 286 14.29 -9.24 6.39
C ASP A 286 14.21 -8.29 7.60
N ASP A 287 13.54 -7.13 7.44
CA ASP A 287 13.22 -6.22 8.53
C ASP A 287 12.05 -5.27 8.17
N ALA A 288 11.63 -4.43 9.12
CA ALA A 288 10.61 -3.41 8.90
C ALA A 288 10.98 -2.40 7.79
N ARG A 289 12.27 -2.18 7.50
CA ARG A 289 12.71 -1.27 6.42
C ARG A 289 12.44 -1.89 5.06
N HIS A 290 12.59 -3.21 4.92
CA HIS A 290 12.26 -3.96 3.72
C HIS A 290 10.75 -3.94 3.45
N LEU A 291 9.90 -4.12 4.48
CA LEU A 291 8.46 -3.92 4.35
C LEU A 291 8.13 -2.50 3.86
N CYS A 292 8.70 -1.47 4.49
CA CYS A 292 8.47 -0.07 4.08
C CYS A 292 8.90 0.20 2.63
N SER A 293 10.02 -0.39 2.20
CA SER A 293 10.52 -0.30 0.84
C SER A 293 9.57 -0.98 -0.15
N TRP A 294 9.11 -2.20 0.16
CA TRP A 294 8.14 -2.96 -0.62
C TRP A 294 6.81 -2.20 -0.76
N CYS A 295 6.35 -1.52 0.29
CA CYS A 295 5.18 -0.64 0.28
C CYS A 295 5.37 0.64 -0.56
N GLY A 296 6.59 0.95 -1.00
CA GLY A 296 6.89 2.18 -1.74
C GLY A 296 6.88 3.46 -0.88
N LEU A 297 7.09 3.34 0.44
CA LEU A 297 7.15 4.44 1.40
C LEU A 297 8.59 4.91 1.69
N SER A 298 9.59 4.25 1.10
CA SER A 298 11.00 4.62 1.20
C SER A 298 11.47 5.38 -0.05
N PRO A 299 12.32 6.42 0.10
CA PRO A 299 13.02 7.02 -1.03
C PRO A 299 14.02 6.03 -1.62
N SER A 300 14.27 6.11 -2.93
CA SER A 300 15.32 5.31 -3.57
C SER A 300 16.70 5.70 -3.04
N ASN A 301 17.67 4.78 -3.01
CA ASN A 301 19.06 5.16 -2.74
C ASN A 301 19.77 5.47 -4.07
N ASN A 302 20.32 6.68 -4.21
CA ASN A 302 21.11 7.08 -5.38
C ASN A 302 22.29 7.93 -4.91
N GLU A 303 23.40 7.25 -4.70
CA GLU A 303 24.66 7.82 -4.27
C GLU A 303 25.74 7.40 -5.25
N SER A 304 26.57 8.35 -5.65
CA SER A 304 27.72 8.10 -6.53
C SER A 304 28.86 8.98 -6.06
N ALA A 305 30.03 8.37 -5.84
CA ALA A 305 31.24 9.05 -5.36
C ALA A 305 30.97 9.98 -4.15
N GLY A 306 30.22 9.50 -3.14
CA GLY A 306 29.88 10.25 -1.92
C GLY A 306 28.83 11.36 -2.08
N LYS A 307 28.31 11.61 -3.28
CA LYS A 307 27.25 12.60 -3.52
C LYS A 307 25.87 11.95 -3.51
N LYS A 308 25.05 12.27 -2.49
CA LYS A 308 23.63 11.88 -2.43
C LYS A 308 22.78 12.72 -3.38
N LYS A 309 22.22 12.09 -4.39
CA LYS A 309 21.27 12.74 -5.32
C LYS A 309 19.87 12.78 -4.70
N SER A 310 19.09 13.81 -5.04
CA SER A 310 17.68 13.89 -4.64
C SER A 310 16.88 12.75 -5.27
N VAL A 311 16.13 12.03 -4.46
CA VAL A 311 15.47 10.77 -4.81
C VAL A 311 13.98 10.85 -4.48
N ARG A 312 13.16 10.53 -5.47
CA ARG A 312 11.71 10.38 -5.28
C ARG A 312 11.43 9.03 -4.62
N ILE A 313 10.29 8.91 -3.95
CA ILE A 313 9.78 7.62 -3.49
C ILE A 313 9.46 6.72 -4.68
N ALA A 314 9.56 5.40 -4.48
CA ALA A 314 9.26 4.43 -5.51
C ALA A 314 7.78 4.48 -5.93
N LYS A 315 7.50 4.12 -7.19
CA LYS A 315 6.13 3.92 -7.70
C LYS A 315 5.48 2.62 -7.21
N ALA A 316 6.16 1.84 -6.35
CA ALA A 316 5.65 0.62 -5.73
C ALA A 316 4.44 0.87 -4.79
N GLY A 317 3.75 -0.20 -4.39
CA GLY A 317 2.64 -0.16 -3.44
C GLY A 317 1.39 0.55 -3.94
N ALA A 318 0.99 0.33 -5.20
CA ALA A 318 -0.13 1.04 -5.84
C ALA A 318 -1.47 0.98 -5.06
N TYR A 319 -1.66 -0.06 -4.25
CA TYR A 319 -2.86 -0.26 -3.43
C TYR A 319 -2.62 0.10 -1.95
N LEU A 320 -1.53 -0.42 -1.38
CA LEU A 320 -1.22 -0.26 0.05
C LEU A 320 -0.79 1.18 0.41
N LYS A 321 0.01 1.85 -0.42
CA LYS A 321 0.50 3.20 -0.12
C LYS A 321 -0.62 4.24 -0.06
N PRO A 322 -1.58 4.32 -1.00
CA PRO A 322 -2.73 5.20 -0.85
C PRO A 322 -3.51 4.95 0.44
N MET A 323 -3.72 3.68 0.81
CA MET A 323 -4.38 3.32 2.07
C MET A 323 -3.61 3.87 3.28
N MET A 324 -2.31 3.64 3.35
CA MET A 324 -1.47 4.14 4.45
C MET A 324 -1.40 5.67 4.50
N VAL A 325 -1.47 6.35 3.36
CA VAL A 325 -1.57 7.82 3.33
C VAL A 325 -2.89 8.30 3.93
N GLN A 326 -4.01 7.63 3.64
CA GLN A 326 -5.31 7.96 4.27
C GLN A 326 -5.27 7.71 5.78
N CYS A 327 -4.72 6.58 6.21
CA CYS A 327 -4.57 6.25 7.63
C CYS A 327 -3.69 7.27 8.35
N ALA A 328 -2.58 7.71 7.73
CA ALA A 328 -1.71 8.75 8.26
C ALA A 328 -2.42 10.11 8.37
N LEU A 329 -3.24 10.49 7.38
CA LEU A 329 -4.04 11.71 7.41
C LEU A 329 -5.08 11.69 8.54
N ALA A 330 -5.67 10.53 8.83
CA ALA A 330 -6.56 10.34 9.96
C ALA A 330 -5.81 10.38 11.30
N ALA A 331 -4.66 9.69 11.37
CA ALA A 331 -3.81 9.60 12.55
C ALA A 331 -3.39 10.98 13.08
N ILE A 332 -2.97 11.88 12.19
CA ILE A 332 -2.53 13.23 12.59
C ILE A 332 -3.66 14.14 13.08
N LYS A 333 -4.93 13.77 12.86
CA LYS A 333 -6.11 14.51 13.33
C LYS A 333 -6.65 13.96 14.65
N ASN A 334 -6.13 12.83 15.14
CA ASN A 334 -6.59 12.22 16.38
C ASN A 334 -6.17 13.06 17.59
N LYS A 335 -7.15 13.70 18.24
CA LYS A 335 -6.93 14.53 19.44
C LYS A 335 -6.71 13.71 20.71
N LYS A 336 -7.30 12.50 20.80
CA LYS A 336 -7.17 11.62 21.97
C LYS A 336 -5.77 11.00 22.07
N GLN A 337 -5.17 10.70 20.92
CA GLN A 337 -3.82 10.14 20.83
C GLN A 337 -2.96 10.98 19.85
N PRO A 338 -2.33 12.08 20.32
CA PRO A 338 -1.62 13.02 19.46
C PRO A 338 -0.23 12.54 18.98
N TYR A 339 0.12 11.27 19.21
CA TYR A 339 1.47 10.72 18.97
C TYR A 339 1.98 11.01 17.55
N PHE A 340 1.19 10.67 16.54
CA PHE A 340 1.54 10.94 15.15
C PHE A 340 1.43 12.42 14.79
N ALA A 341 0.53 13.18 15.43
CA ALA A 341 0.39 14.61 15.19
C ALA A 341 1.64 15.40 15.63
N ILE A 342 2.23 15.05 16.78
CA ILE A 342 3.46 15.65 17.29
C ILE A 342 4.63 15.36 16.33
N LYS A 343 4.83 14.09 15.96
CA LYS A 343 5.89 13.70 15.01
C LYS A 343 5.70 14.37 13.65
N TYR A 344 4.46 14.43 13.19
CA TYR A 344 4.09 15.10 11.96
C TYR A 344 4.48 16.58 12.00
N GLY A 345 4.14 17.30 13.07
CA GLY A 345 4.49 18.71 13.25
C GLY A 345 6.00 18.97 13.17
N ARG A 346 6.81 18.14 13.84
CA ARG A 346 8.28 18.24 13.81
C ARG A 346 8.87 18.07 12.40
N ILE A 347 8.29 17.18 11.59
CA ILE A 347 8.76 16.93 10.20
C ILE A 347 8.22 18.00 9.25
N LYS A 348 6.94 18.36 9.37
CA LYS A 348 6.26 19.35 8.51
C LYS A 348 7.00 20.67 8.51
N LYS A 349 7.43 21.17 9.69
CA LYS A 349 8.19 22.41 9.84
C LYS A 349 9.46 22.46 8.96
N ARG A 350 10.15 21.32 8.78
CA ARG A 350 11.42 21.25 8.04
C ARG A 350 11.28 20.80 6.59
N ARG A 351 10.24 20.01 6.26
CA ARG A 351 10.14 19.27 4.98
C ARG A 351 8.83 19.49 4.22
N GLY A 352 7.87 20.20 4.79
CA GLY A 352 6.56 20.45 4.20
C GLY A 352 5.55 19.29 4.36
N HIS A 353 4.28 19.59 4.06
CA HIS A 353 3.13 18.69 4.33
C HIS A 353 3.27 17.32 3.66
N LYS A 354 3.48 17.28 2.33
CA LYS A 354 3.49 16.02 1.56
C LYS A 354 4.56 15.03 2.06
N LYS A 355 5.77 15.52 2.35
CA LYS A 355 6.87 14.68 2.86
C LYS A 355 6.61 14.22 4.29
N ALA A 356 6.01 15.07 5.13
CA ALA A 356 5.66 14.71 6.49
C ALA A 356 4.60 13.59 6.53
N ILE A 357 3.56 13.63 5.68
CA ILE A 357 2.55 12.56 5.61
C ILE A 357 3.17 11.21 5.22
N ILE A 358 4.04 11.19 4.20
CA ILE A 358 4.74 9.94 3.82
C ILE A 358 5.62 9.42 4.96
N ALA A 359 6.29 10.31 5.69
CA ALA A 359 7.08 9.90 6.84
C ALA A 359 6.22 9.27 7.95
N ILE A 360 5.03 9.82 8.23
CA ILE A 360 4.07 9.23 9.18
C ILE A 360 3.56 7.88 8.67
N ALA A 361 3.15 7.78 7.40
CA ALA A 361 2.73 6.50 6.81
C ALA A 361 3.83 5.44 6.92
N ARG A 362 5.09 5.82 6.70
CA ARG A 362 6.25 4.92 6.90
C ARG A 362 6.39 4.51 8.38
N MET A 363 6.26 5.44 9.33
CA MET A 363 6.30 5.12 10.76
C MET A 363 5.19 4.15 11.14
N MET A 364 3.97 4.37 10.65
CA MET A 364 2.84 3.46 10.87
C MET A 364 3.12 2.05 10.34
N MET A 365 3.71 1.92 9.14
CA MET A 365 4.09 0.59 8.62
C MET A 365 5.17 -0.09 9.46
N VAL A 366 6.12 0.66 10.03
CA VAL A 366 7.08 0.09 10.99
C VAL A 366 6.35 -0.41 12.24
N CYS A 367 5.41 0.38 12.77
CA CYS A 367 4.59 -0.07 13.91
C CYS A 367 3.81 -1.34 13.58
N ILE A 368 3.16 -1.41 12.42
CA ILE A 368 2.41 -2.61 11.98
C ILE A 368 3.32 -3.83 11.91
N TYR A 369 4.54 -3.71 11.38
CA TYR A 369 5.51 -4.81 11.37
C TYR A 369 5.71 -5.38 12.78
N HIS A 370 6.04 -4.53 13.76
CA HIS A 370 6.27 -4.97 15.13
C HIS A 370 5.01 -5.48 15.83
N MET A 371 3.87 -4.81 15.64
CA MET A 371 2.59 -5.23 16.21
C MET A 371 2.18 -6.63 15.76
N VAL A 372 2.39 -6.95 14.47
CA VAL A 372 2.10 -8.27 13.91
C VAL A 372 3.15 -9.30 14.35
N SER A 373 4.44 -8.99 14.26
CA SER A 373 5.52 -9.90 14.68
C SER A 373 5.45 -10.27 16.16
N GLU A 374 5.14 -9.30 17.02
CA GLU A 374 5.13 -9.47 18.47
C GLU A 374 3.75 -9.81 19.02
N LYS A 375 2.71 -9.81 18.17
CA LYS A 375 1.30 -10.04 18.54
C LYS A 375 0.83 -9.13 19.68
N LYS A 376 1.09 -7.83 19.53
CA LYS A 376 0.80 -6.83 20.56
C LYS A 376 0.06 -5.63 19.97
N PRO A 377 -0.80 -4.98 20.78
CA PRO A 377 -1.44 -3.73 20.39
C PRO A 377 -0.41 -2.60 20.23
N PHE A 378 -0.87 -1.45 19.75
CA PHE A 378 -0.03 -0.30 19.46
C PHE A 378 0.58 0.30 20.75
N THR A 379 1.84 -0.04 21.00
CA THR A 379 2.63 0.48 22.13
C THR A 379 4.02 0.93 21.64
N PRO A 380 4.16 2.14 21.06
CA PRO A 380 5.43 2.56 20.49
C PRO A 380 6.46 2.82 21.59
N ALA A 381 7.72 2.43 21.35
CA ALA A 381 8.79 2.47 22.36
C ALA A 381 9.09 3.88 22.90
N ASP A 382 8.92 4.92 22.09
CA ASP A 382 9.16 6.32 22.48
C ASP A 382 7.88 7.06 22.91
N TYR A 383 6.80 6.34 23.25
CA TYR A 383 5.53 6.96 23.61
C TYR A 383 5.65 7.90 24.83
N GLU A 384 6.18 7.38 25.94
CA GLU A 384 6.29 8.14 27.19
C GLU A 384 7.22 9.35 27.03
N GLU A 385 8.40 9.16 26.43
CA GLU A 385 9.35 10.24 26.15
C GLU A 385 8.72 11.35 25.28
N LEU A 386 7.92 10.98 24.28
CA LEU A 386 7.29 11.95 23.39
C LEU A 386 6.14 12.70 24.07
N MET A 387 5.33 12.01 24.88
CA MET A 387 4.13 12.56 25.52
C MET A 387 4.42 13.34 26.79
N LYS A 388 5.44 12.90 27.53
CA LYS A 388 5.99 13.54 28.71
C LYS A 388 7.46 13.80 28.44
N PRO A 389 7.80 14.78 27.58
CA PRO A 389 9.19 15.20 27.48
C PRO A 389 9.59 15.59 28.90
N GLN A 390 10.51 14.84 29.52
CA GLN A 390 11.09 15.27 30.78
C GLN A 390 11.60 16.68 30.50
N ASN A 391 11.01 17.64 31.21
CA ASN A 391 11.48 19.02 31.23
C ASN A 391 13.00 18.97 31.32
N HIS A 392 13.67 19.71 30.43
CA HIS A 392 15.10 19.99 30.45
C HIS A 392 15.86 19.20 31.53
N VAL A 393 16.67 18.21 31.13
CA VAL A 393 17.90 17.98 31.90
C VAL A 393 18.51 19.37 32.00
N GLU A 394 18.48 19.97 33.20
CA GLU A 394 19.12 21.26 33.43
C GLU A 394 20.50 21.10 32.82
N ARG A 395 20.80 21.91 31.80
CA ARG A 395 22.17 21.97 31.31
C ARG A 395 22.96 22.52 32.49
N VAL A 396 23.55 21.63 33.27
CA VAL A 396 24.54 22.01 34.28
C VAL A 396 25.61 22.72 33.48
N VAL A 397 25.68 24.05 33.60
CA VAL A 397 26.76 24.82 33.03
C VAL A 397 27.99 24.42 33.81
N LEU A 398 28.81 23.58 33.18
CA LEU A 398 30.04 23.09 33.77
C LEU A 398 31.00 24.28 33.95
N ASN A 399 31.38 24.54 35.19
CA ASN A 399 32.37 25.52 35.60
C ASN A 399 33.39 24.82 36.50
N GLU A 400 34.47 25.53 36.87
CA GLU A 400 35.54 24.94 37.67
C GLU A 400 35.06 24.39 39.03
N ASN A 401 33.94 24.90 39.55
CA ASN A 401 33.43 24.54 40.87
C ASN A 401 32.52 23.31 40.85
N ASN A 402 31.96 22.92 39.70
CA ASN A 402 30.99 21.82 39.61
C ASN A 402 31.42 20.68 38.65
N VAL A 403 32.47 20.87 37.87
CA VAL A 403 32.97 19.85 36.90
C VAL A 403 33.33 18.53 37.58
N PHE A 404 34.08 18.56 38.69
CA PHE A 404 34.53 17.33 39.35
C PHE A 404 33.37 16.57 40.00
N ALA A 405 32.48 17.28 40.70
CA ALA A 405 31.28 16.68 41.29
C ALA A 405 30.34 16.09 40.22
N TYR A 406 30.23 16.75 39.06
CA TYR A 406 29.46 16.22 37.93
C TYR A 406 30.08 14.95 37.34
N LEU A 407 31.41 14.89 37.22
CA LEU A 407 32.11 13.70 36.73
C LEU A 407 32.00 12.52 37.72
N GLU A 408 32.08 12.77 39.03
CA GLU A 408 31.83 11.76 40.06
C GLU A 408 30.42 11.18 39.97
N SER A 409 29.41 12.05 39.75
CA SER A 409 28.01 11.62 39.58
C SER A 409 27.80 10.69 38.38
N LEU A 410 28.69 10.74 37.40
CA LEU A 410 28.71 9.88 36.22
C LEU A 410 29.59 8.62 36.39
N GLY A 411 30.17 8.41 37.58
CA GLY A 411 30.98 7.24 37.90
C GLY A 411 32.46 7.35 37.51
N TYR A 412 32.95 8.57 37.22
CA TYR A 412 34.38 8.80 37.00
C TYR A 412 35.12 9.03 38.32
N ASP A 413 36.33 8.47 38.41
CA ASP A 413 37.23 8.61 39.56
C ASP A 413 37.96 9.97 39.51
N SER A 414 37.43 10.95 40.23
CA SER A 414 37.95 12.33 40.27
C SER A 414 39.37 12.44 40.81
N SER A 415 39.83 11.47 41.60
CA SER A 415 41.18 11.43 42.17
C SER A 415 42.29 11.31 41.11
N LYS A 416 41.92 10.89 39.89
CA LYS A 416 42.83 10.74 38.75
C LYS A 416 42.83 11.95 37.81
N LEU A 417 42.01 12.96 38.11
CA LEU A 417 41.84 14.14 37.26
C LEU A 417 42.53 15.33 37.94
N VAL A 418 43.52 15.91 37.27
CA VAL A 418 44.28 17.06 37.78
C VAL A 418 44.04 18.26 36.86
N LYS A 419 43.83 19.45 37.43
CA LYS A 419 43.79 20.69 36.63
C LYS A 419 45.14 20.88 35.97
N ARG A 420 45.15 21.01 34.64
CA ARG A 420 46.37 21.16 33.83
C ARG A 420 47.22 22.41 34.19
N ASN A 421 46.66 23.36 34.94
CA ASN A 421 47.31 24.62 35.29
C ASN A 421 47.78 24.70 36.77
N ASP A 422 47.66 23.61 37.54
CA ASP A 422 48.15 23.57 38.94
C ASP A 422 49.53 22.92 39.08
N ASN A 423 50.37 22.97 38.03
CA ASN A 423 51.81 22.67 38.08
C ASN A 423 52.60 23.61 37.16
#